data_AF-A0A965ECX7-F1
#
_entry.id   AF-A0A965ECX7-F1
#
_cell.length_a   1.000
_cell.length_b   1.000
_cell.length_c   1.000
_cell.angle_alpha   90.00
_cell.angle_beta   90.00
_cell.angle_gamma   90.00
#
_symmetry.space_group_name_H-M   'P 1'
#
loop_
_entity.id
_entity.type
_entity.pdbx_description
1 polymer ?
#
loop_
_entity_poly.entity_id
_entity_poly.type
_entity_poly.pdbx_seq_one_letter_code
_entity_poly.pdbx_strand_id
1 'polypeptide(L)'
;MKVWLTLIFTTACFFTQAQETDSVAVEEDFSMYADAELAGDGKRFCTSKVFDLSPNKLISVGYDFQTGADLKFGSWGAIPASDVSINNVQGIRIAGNFPVLSRTNILLNLGVNYWESNFSINNAGEHPLAQRLQERGLRTTGITTTLFKPFNEKNFLLAQGVFDLNGDYFLPNFQSLSYTRFSATAVYGWKKHDRLMYGFGLSRTYRVGEQNIIPVFLYNYTAPSRKWGVESIFPARANVRRTFNTRTLAFFGYELEGQTYRMTSLEGEQGVVNPELRRSELRIRFTFERSLKDFVWISMQAGLRYNWAFNLDDGNGFRGFGSDPYLLENTLSNAFYANVSINLVSP
;
A
#
# COMPACT_ATOMS: atom_id res chain seq x y z
N MET A 1 -26.14 -43.61 -1.24
CA MET A 1 -24.89 -43.80 -0.50
C MET A 1 -24.42 -42.41 -0.05
N LYS A 2 -24.70 -42.06 1.21
CA LYS A 2 -24.35 -40.76 1.83
C LYS A 2 -23.04 -40.97 2.59
N VAL A 3 -21.99 -40.23 2.25
CA VAL A 3 -20.76 -40.21 3.05
C VAL A 3 -20.73 -38.91 3.83
N TRP A 4 -20.66 -39.07 5.14
CA TRP A 4 -20.72 -38.03 6.14
C TRP A 4 -19.36 -37.41 6.42
N LEU A 5 -19.47 -36.15 6.83
CA LEU A 5 -18.50 -35.19 7.31
C LEU A 5 -17.91 -35.59 8.68
N THR A 6 -16.58 -35.54 8.86
CA THR A 6 -15.97 -35.29 10.17
C THR A 6 -14.54 -34.75 10.02
N LEU A 7 -14.36 -33.45 10.27
CA LEU A 7 -13.05 -32.83 10.47
C LEU A 7 -12.86 -32.57 11.97
N ILE A 8 -11.83 -33.17 12.55
CA ILE A 8 -11.51 -33.10 13.98
C ILE A 8 -10.81 -31.77 14.28
N PHE A 9 -11.44 -30.95 15.12
CA PHE A 9 -10.86 -29.75 15.73
C PHE A 9 -10.28 -30.15 17.10
N THR A 10 -8.96 -30.16 17.24
CA THR A 10 -8.29 -30.31 18.54
C THR A 10 -7.92 -28.94 19.10
N THR A 11 -8.81 -28.41 19.94
CA THR A 11 -8.53 -27.32 20.88
C THR A 11 -7.71 -27.85 22.06
N ALA A 12 -6.48 -27.37 22.21
CA ALA A 12 -5.73 -27.50 23.45
C ALA A 12 -6.04 -26.30 24.35
N CYS A 13 -6.84 -26.54 25.40
CA CYS A 13 -7.04 -25.60 26.51
C CYS A 13 -5.76 -25.55 27.37
N PHE A 14 -5.07 -24.41 27.38
CA PHE A 14 -4.16 -24.08 28.48
C PHE A 14 -4.95 -23.33 29.54
N PHE A 15 -5.09 -23.96 30.71
CA PHE A 15 -5.54 -23.33 31.94
C PHE A 15 -4.48 -22.33 32.40
N THR A 16 -4.77 -21.04 32.37
CA THR A 16 -4.03 -20.05 33.16
C THR A 16 -4.76 -19.87 34.48
N GLN A 17 -4.08 -20.20 35.58
CA GLN A 17 -4.55 -19.86 36.92
C GLN A 17 -4.47 -18.33 37.10
N ALA A 18 -5.58 -17.74 37.53
CA ALA A 18 -5.62 -16.35 37.97
C ALA A 18 -4.89 -16.25 39.32
N GLN A 19 -3.94 -15.33 39.42
CA GLN A 19 -3.29 -14.99 40.68
C GLN A 19 -4.16 -13.95 41.40
N GLU A 20 -4.41 -14.18 42.70
CA GLU A 20 -5.23 -13.34 43.57
C GLU A 20 -4.73 -11.89 43.60
N THR A 21 -5.67 -10.95 43.52
CA THR A 21 -5.44 -9.52 43.76
C THR A 21 -5.20 -9.30 45.25
N ASP A 22 -3.95 -9.03 45.64
CA ASP A 22 -3.66 -8.50 46.96
C ASP A 22 -3.78 -6.97 46.92
N SER A 23 -4.77 -6.46 47.64
CA SER A 23 -5.15 -5.05 47.69
C SER A 23 -4.38 -4.34 48.79
N VAL A 24 -3.24 -3.73 48.46
CA VAL A 24 -2.68 -2.62 49.23
C VAL A 24 -2.08 -1.61 48.25
N ALA A 25 -2.85 -0.57 47.93
CA ALA A 25 -2.36 0.56 47.16
C ALA A 25 -1.40 1.38 48.03
N VAL A 26 -0.12 1.06 47.95
CA VAL A 26 0.94 2.03 48.27
C VAL A 26 1.04 2.92 47.03
N GLU A 27 0.73 4.22 47.17
CA GLU A 27 1.05 5.20 46.13
C GLU A 27 2.57 5.29 46.01
N GLU A 28 3.15 4.43 45.17
CA GLU A 28 4.55 4.54 44.78
C GLU A 28 4.71 5.83 43.98
N ASP A 29 5.47 6.76 44.57
CA ASP A 29 5.92 7.97 43.91
C ASP A 29 6.82 7.59 42.72
N PHE A 30 6.22 7.49 41.53
CA PHE A 30 6.91 7.11 40.29
C PHE A 30 8.05 8.07 39.89
N SER A 31 8.21 9.22 40.56
CA SER A 31 9.36 10.09 40.38
C SER A 31 10.68 9.43 40.81
N MET A 32 10.64 8.45 41.72
CA MET A 32 11.84 7.70 42.13
C MET A 32 12.38 6.76 41.03
N TYR A 33 11.57 6.45 40.02
CA TYR A 33 12.00 5.72 38.82
C TYR A 33 12.42 6.64 37.68
N ALA A 34 12.18 7.95 37.78
CA ALA A 34 12.72 8.93 36.83
C ALA A 34 14.25 9.06 36.97
N ASP A 35 14.74 8.92 38.20
CA ASP A 35 16.17 8.97 38.58
C ASP A 35 16.78 7.59 38.86
N ALA A 36 16.06 6.50 38.57
CA ALA A 36 16.66 5.17 38.44
C ALA A 36 17.46 5.12 37.11
N GLU A 37 18.56 5.87 37.10
CA GLU A 37 19.61 5.81 36.11
C GLU A 37 20.00 4.34 35.97
N LEU A 38 19.75 3.78 34.78
CA LEU A 38 20.05 2.39 34.44
C LEU A 38 21.48 2.08 34.89
N ALA A 39 21.63 1.25 35.90
CA ALA A 39 22.90 0.67 36.29
C ALA A 39 23.39 -0.20 35.12
N GLY A 40 24.16 0.42 34.24
CA GLY A 40 24.71 -0.20 33.03
C GLY A 40 24.45 0.64 31.78
N ASP A 41 25.49 0.72 30.95
CA ASP A 41 25.68 1.43 29.67
C ASP A 41 24.66 1.02 28.57
N GLY A 42 23.38 1.03 28.91
CA GLY A 42 22.27 0.55 28.10
C GLY A 42 21.92 1.57 27.03
N LYS A 43 22.39 1.34 25.80
CA LYS A 43 22.08 2.21 24.66
C LYS A 43 20.57 2.27 24.41
N ARG A 44 19.99 3.46 24.57
CA ARG A 44 18.57 3.74 24.32
C ARG A 44 18.31 4.00 22.82
N PHE A 45 17.13 3.58 22.35
CA PHE A 45 16.74 3.62 20.94
C PHE A 45 15.35 4.25 20.77
N CYS A 46 15.16 5.03 19.71
CA CYS A 46 13.83 5.53 19.34
C CYS A 46 12.90 4.42 18.82
N THR A 47 11.60 4.61 19.03
CA THR A 47 10.55 3.74 18.48
C THR A 47 10.17 4.15 17.05
N SER A 48 9.58 3.21 16.31
CA SER A 48 9.14 3.42 14.91
C SER A 48 7.82 4.19 14.76
N LYS A 49 7.18 4.58 15.86
CA LYS A 49 5.87 5.24 15.88
C LYS A 49 5.89 6.52 16.71
N VAL A 50 5.06 7.47 16.31
CA VAL A 50 4.63 8.59 17.16
C VAL A 50 3.34 8.21 17.87
N PHE A 51 2.95 8.97 18.90
CA PHE A 51 1.69 8.76 19.61
C PHE A 51 0.49 8.79 18.66
N ASP A 52 -0.48 7.91 18.91
CA ASP A 52 -1.74 7.79 18.18
C ASP A 52 -1.58 7.58 16.66
N LEU A 53 -0.39 7.19 16.19
CA LEU A 53 -0.19 6.74 14.80
C LEU A 53 -1.14 5.59 14.50
N SER A 54 -1.71 5.60 13.29
CA SER A 54 -2.60 4.55 12.83
C SER A 54 -2.03 3.14 13.11
N PRO A 55 -2.86 2.19 13.59
CA PRO A 55 -2.43 0.83 13.83
C PRO A 55 -1.90 0.17 12.55
N ASN A 56 -0.91 -0.70 12.69
CA ASN A 56 -0.41 -1.44 11.54
C ASN A 56 -1.44 -2.51 11.18
N LYS A 57 -1.93 -2.52 9.95
CA LYS A 57 -2.76 -3.59 9.42
C LYS A 57 -1.88 -4.81 9.13
N LEU A 58 -2.07 -5.87 9.90
CA LEU A 58 -1.35 -7.13 9.77
C LEU A 58 -1.90 -7.99 8.64
N ILE A 59 -3.22 -8.06 8.52
CA ILE A 59 -3.93 -8.75 7.44
C ILE A 59 -5.05 -7.83 6.99
N SER A 60 -5.24 -7.69 5.68
CA SER A 60 -6.31 -6.88 5.09
C SER A 60 -6.92 -7.63 3.92
N VAL A 61 -8.25 -7.68 3.90
CA VAL A 61 -9.02 -8.13 2.74
C VAL A 61 -10.01 -7.04 2.42
N GLY A 62 -9.93 -6.50 1.21
CA GLY A 62 -10.80 -5.43 0.76
C GLY A 62 -11.26 -5.59 -0.66
N TYR A 63 -12.27 -4.82 -1.01
CA TYR A 63 -12.86 -4.73 -2.33
C TYR A 63 -12.82 -3.27 -2.78
N ASP A 64 -12.18 -3.02 -3.93
CA ASP A 64 -12.03 -1.73 -4.58
C ASP A 64 -13.01 -1.65 -5.73
N PHE A 65 -13.80 -0.57 -5.79
CA PHE A 65 -14.74 -0.29 -6.86
C PHE A 65 -14.52 1.13 -7.38
N GLN A 66 -14.38 1.28 -8.69
CA GLN A 66 -14.30 2.55 -9.39
C GLN A 66 -15.51 2.68 -10.32
N THR A 67 -16.09 3.88 -10.35
CA THR A 67 -17.20 4.20 -11.25
C THR A 67 -16.75 4.20 -12.71
N GLY A 68 -17.70 4.35 -13.62
CA GLY A 68 -17.41 4.45 -15.04
C GLY A 68 -16.50 5.63 -15.38
N ALA A 69 -15.75 5.45 -16.46
CA ALA A 69 -14.75 6.38 -16.98
C ALA A 69 -14.60 6.17 -18.48
N ASP A 70 -14.24 7.21 -19.21
CA ASP A 70 -13.97 7.11 -20.64
C ASP A 70 -12.49 6.83 -20.87
N LEU A 71 -12.20 5.95 -21.83
CA LEU A 71 -10.85 5.58 -22.23
C LEU A 71 -10.69 5.86 -23.72
N LYS A 72 -9.81 6.81 -24.03
CA LYS A 72 -9.48 7.20 -25.39
C LYS A 72 -8.13 6.61 -25.76
N PHE A 73 -8.12 5.79 -26.79
CA PHE A 73 -6.90 5.24 -27.36
C PHE A 73 -6.41 6.13 -28.50
N GLY A 74 -5.10 6.43 -28.50
CA GLY A 74 -4.44 6.99 -29.67
C GLY A 74 -4.44 6.01 -30.86
N SER A 75 -3.88 6.43 -31.99
CA SER A 75 -3.60 5.52 -33.10
C SER A 75 -2.39 4.64 -32.77
N TRP A 76 -2.46 3.34 -33.08
CA TRP A 76 -1.35 2.41 -32.92
C TRP A 76 -1.04 1.72 -34.25
N GLY A 77 -0.07 2.27 -35.00
CA GLY A 77 0.22 1.79 -36.35
C GLY A 77 -1.00 2.00 -37.27
N ALA A 78 -1.42 0.94 -37.97
CA ALA A 78 -2.65 0.91 -38.77
C ALA A 78 -3.95 0.84 -37.95
N ILE A 79 -3.90 0.64 -36.62
CA ILE A 79 -5.08 0.64 -35.75
C ILE A 79 -5.49 2.10 -35.49
N PRO A 80 -6.70 2.52 -35.91
CA PRO A 80 -7.13 3.90 -35.72
C PRO A 80 -7.38 4.22 -34.25
N ALA A 81 -7.33 5.51 -33.91
CA ALA A 81 -7.77 5.99 -32.61
C ALA A 81 -9.23 5.58 -32.36
N SER A 82 -9.53 5.21 -31.12
CA SER A 82 -10.86 4.73 -30.72
C SER A 82 -11.19 5.17 -29.30
N ASP A 83 -12.47 5.44 -29.06
CA ASP A 83 -12.97 5.86 -27.77
C ASP A 83 -13.90 4.76 -27.23
N VAL A 84 -13.58 4.24 -26.04
CA VAL A 84 -14.42 3.25 -25.36
C VAL A 84 -14.85 3.78 -23.99
N SER A 85 -16.01 3.33 -23.51
CA SER A 85 -16.48 3.69 -22.18
C SER A 85 -16.36 2.51 -21.23
N ILE A 86 -15.71 2.72 -20.09
CA ILE A 86 -15.59 1.77 -19.00
C ILE A 86 -16.80 1.98 -18.09
N ASN A 87 -17.57 0.91 -17.84
CA ASN A 87 -18.71 0.94 -16.92
C ASN A 87 -18.27 0.99 -15.47
N ASN A 88 -17.27 0.19 -15.12
CA ASN A 88 -16.67 0.12 -13.79
C ASN A 88 -15.31 -0.61 -13.84
N VAL A 89 -14.51 -0.37 -12.82
CA VAL A 89 -13.32 -1.17 -12.52
C VAL A 89 -13.44 -1.70 -11.11
N GLN A 90 -13.30 -3.01 -10.93
CA GLN A 90 -13.48 -3.64 -9.62
C GLN A 90 -12.41 -4.69 -9.35
N GLY A 91 -12.07 -4.89 -8.07
CA GLY A 91 -11.12 -5.93 -7.73
C GLY A 91 -10.91 -6.13 -6.24
N ILE A 92 -10.36 -7.30 -5.92
CA ILE A 92 -10.00 -7.66 -4.56
C ILE A 92 -8.61 -7.11 -4.27
N ARG A 93 -8.41 -6.59 -3.04
CA ARG A 93 -7.12 -6.22 -2.48
C ARG A 93 -6.85 -7.03 -1.23
N ILE A 94 -5.86 -7.91 -1.29
CA ILE A 94 -5.36 -8.67 -0.15
C ILE A 94 -3.98 -8.12 0.20
N ALA A 95 -3.75 -7.92 1.50
CA ALA A 95 -2.43 -7.55 2.00
C ALA A 95 -2.13 -8.23 3.33
N GLY A 96 -0.87 -8.59 3.53
CA GLY A 96 -0.32 -9.05 4.80
C GLY A 96 0.93 -8.24 5.14
N ASN A 97 1.19 -8.01 6.42
CA ASN A 97 2.38 -7.32 6.91
C ASN A 97 2.75 -7.86 8.29
N PHE A 98 3.82 -8.64 8.35
CA PHE A 98 4.20 -9.42 9.52
C PHE A 98 5.54 -8.95 10.06
N PRO A 99 5.65 -8.63 11.36
CA PRO A 99 6.93 -8.38 11.99
C PRO A 99 7.70 -9.69 12.10
N VAL A 100 8.85 -9.78 11.41
CA VAL A 100 9.73 -10.95 11.43
C VAL A 100 10.81 -10.80 12.49
N LEU A 101 11.33 -9.59 12.65
CA LEU A 101 12.27 -9.24 13.71
C LEU A 101 11.74 -8.01 14.44
N SER A 102 11.57 -8.10 15.76
CA SER A 102 11.12 -6.97 16.58
C SER A 102 11.99 -6.90 17.83
N ARG A 103 13.11 -6.16 17.73
CA ARG A 103 14.03 -5.87 18.84
C ARG A 103 14.06 -4.36 19.07
N THR A 104 14.52 -3.94 20.25
CA THR A 104 14.67 -2.51 20.60
C THR A 104 15.56 -1.75 19.61
N ASN A 105 16.53 -2.43 19.00
CA ASN A 105 17.51 -1.84 18.10
C ASN A 105 17.27 -2.15 16.62
N ILE A 106 16.23 -2.88 16.24
CA ILE A 106 15.91 -3.21 14.84
C ILE A 106 14.48 -3.78 14.73
N LEU A 107 13.73 -3.29 13.74
CA LEU A 107 12.42 -3.83 13.36
C LEU A 107 12.43 -4.17 11.87
N LEU A 108 12.14 -5.42 11.53
CA LEU A 108 12.04 -5.91 10.17
C LEU A 108 10.67 -6.51 9.95
N ASN A 109 9.95 -5.97 8.98
CA ASN A 109 8.65 -6.47 8.57
C ASN A 109 8.73 -7.04 7.15
N LEU A 110 8.02 -8.15 6.93
CA LEU A 110 7.74 -8.70 5.62
C LEU A 110 6.25 -8.59 5.32
N GLY A 111 5.93 -7.97 4.21
CA GLY A 111 4.59 -7.83 3.69
C GLY A 111 4.41 -8.52 2.35
N VAL A 112 3.17 -8.88 2.08
CA VAL A 112 2.72 -9.47 0.82
C VAL A 112 1.48 -8.72 0.36
N ASN A 113 1.29 -8.58 -0.95
CA ASN A 113 0.09 -7.97 -1.51
C ASN A 113 -0.37 -8.70 -2.76
N TYR A 114 -1.68 -8.73 -2.95
CA TYR A 114 -2.34 -9.19 -4.16
C TYR A 114 -3.48 -8.23 -4.50
N TRP A 115 -3.39 -7.52 -5.61
CA TRP A 115 -4.40 -6.58 -6.07
C TRP A 115 -4.92 -6.97 -7.44
N GLU A 116 -6.22 -6.85 -7.61
CA GLU A 116 -6.88 -7.03 -8.90
C GLU A 116 -7.53 -5.72 -9.39
N SER A 117 -7.61 -5.58 -10.70
CA SER A 117 -8.39 -4.55 -11.38
C SER A 117 -9.01 -5.18 -12.61
N ASN A 118 -10.29 -5.56 -12.50
CA ASN A 118 -11.07 -6.11 -13.59
C ASN A 118 -11.88 -4.99 -14.23
N PHE A 119 -11.80 -4.85 -15.55
CA PHE A 119 -12.44 -3.77 -16.29
C PHE A 119 -13.72 -4.28 -16.96
N SER A 120 -14.82 -3.54 -16.80
CA SER A 120 -16.03 -3.74 -17.61
C SER A 120 -16.10 -2.63 -18.64
N ILE A 121 -15.95 -2.96 -19.92
CA ILE A 121 -15.78 -2.00 -21.01
C ILE A 121 -16.87 -2.21 -22.09
N ASN A 122 -17.56 -1.16 -22.46
CA ASN A 122 -18.50 -1.21 -23.58
C ASN A 122 -17.72 -1.22 -24.90
N ASN A 123 -18.15 -2.06 -25.84
CA ASN A 123 -17.52 -2.22 -27.16
C ASN A 123 -16.02 -2.54 -27.10
N ALA A 124 -15.59 -3.35 -26.12
CA ALA A 124 -14.18 -3.70 -25.92
C ALA A 124 -13.50 -4.31 -27.17
N GLY A 125 -14.26 -4.92 -28.08
CA GLY A 125 -13.76 -5.50 -29.33
C GLY A 125 -13.32 -4.47 -30.38
N GLU A 126 -13.58 -3.18 -30.19
CA GLU A 126 -13.14 -2.12 -31.11
C GLU A 126 -11.63 -1.85 -31.02
N HIS A 127 -10.98 -2.22 -29.92
CA HIS A 127 -9.54 -2.02 -29.72
C HIS A 127 -8.88 -3.19 -28.98
N PRO A 128 -7.73 -3.72 -29.45
CA PRO A 128 -7.13 -4.92 -28.85
C PRO A 128 -6.75 -4.73 -27.38
N LEU A 129 -6.29 -3.54 -26.99
CA LEU A 129 -6.00 -3.25 -25.58
C LEU A 129 -7.27 -3.24 -24.72
N ALA A 130 -8.39 -2.70 -25.23
CA ALA A 130 -9.66 -2.70 -24.51
C ALA A 130 -10.16 -4.13 -24.29
N GLN A 131 -10.10 -4.94 -25.34
CA GLN A 131 -10.47 -6.36 -25.28
C GLN A 131 -9.62 -7.09 -24.24
N ARG A 132 -8.29 -6.92 -24.24
CA ARG A 132 -7.41 -7.57 -23.25
C ARG A 132 -7.69 -7.13 -21.82
N LEU A 133 -7.91 -5.83 -21.59
CA LEU A 133 -8.23 -5.30 -20.27
C LEU A 133 -9.55 -5.88 -19.73
N GLN A 134 -10.54 -6.06 -20.59
CA GLN A 134 -11.82 -6.68 -20.22
C GLN A 134 -11.69 -8.19 -19.95
N GLU A 135 -10.98 -8.92 -20.82
CA GLU A 135 -10.86 -10.38 -20.70
C GLU A 135 -9.99 -10.80 -19.52
N ARG A 136 -8.90 -10.07 -19.26
CA ARG A 136 -7.85 -10.52 -18.34
C ARG A 136 -7.71 -9.65 -17.10
N GLY A 137 -8.05 -8.36 -17.20
CA GLY A 137 -7.79 -7.38 -16.15
C GLY A 137 -6.30 -7.19 -15.87
N LEU A 138 -6.02 -6.48 -14.78
CA LEU A 138 -4.66 -6.24 -14.29
C LEU A 138 -4.50 -6.80 -12.88
N ARG A 139 -3.35 -7.42 -12.61
CA ARG A 139 -3.00 -7.99 -11.33
C ARG A 139 -1.62 -7.58 -10.87
N THR A 140 -1.49 -7.36 -9.57
CA THR A 140 -0.24 -7.05 -8.89
C THR A 140 -0.05 -8.04 -7.75
N THR A 141 1.02 -8.83 -7.80
CA THR A 141 1.45 -9.68 -6.69
C THR A 141 2.80 -9.18 -6.22
N GLY A 142 2.91 -8.83 -4.94
CA GLY A 142 4.10 -8.16 -4.43
C GLY A 142 4.57 -8.70 -3.10
N ILE A 143 5.87 -8.54 -2.87
CA ILE A 143 6.53 -8.70 -1.57
C ILE A 143 7.16 -7.37 -1.18
N THR A 144 6.93 -6.94 0.05
CA THR A 144 7.50 -5.71 0.60
C THR A 144 8.31 -6.02 1.85
N THR A 145 9.56 -5.59 1.89
CA THR A 145 10.41 -5.68 3.08
C THR A 145 10.60 -4.28 3.64
N THR A 146 10.29 -4.06 4.92
CA THR A 146 10.47 -2.77 5.60
C THR A 146 11.38 -2.95 6.81
N LEU A 147 12.49 -2.22 6.82
CA LEU A 147 13.48 -2.18 7.90
C LEU A 147 13.42 -0.81 8.59
N PHE A 148 13.21 -0.81 9.89
CA PHE A 148 13.42 0.35 10.76
C PHE A 148 14.59 0.06 11.69
N LYS A 149 15.65 0.86 11.56
CA LYS A 149 16.90 0.72 12.33
C LYS A 149 17.14 1.99 13.14
N PRO A 150 16.80 2.02 14.44
CA PRO A 150 17.19 3.12 15.30
C PRO A 150 18.69 3.06 15.59
N PHE A 151 19.36 4.21 15.51
CA PHE A 151 20.78 4.35 15.83
C PHE A 151 21.00 4.80 17.28
N ASN A 152 20.06 5.57 17.79
CA ASN A 152 20.00 6.12 19.15
C ASN A 152 18.54 6.57 19.43
N GLU A 153 18.34 7.33 20.51
CA GLU A 153 17.03 7.89 20.92
C GLU A 153 16.40 8.90 19.94
N LYS A 154 17.18 9.44 19.02
CA LYS A 154 16.77 10.56 18.14
C LYS A 154 16.90 10.24 16.66
N ASN A 155 17.76 9.32 16.24
CA ASN A 155 18.08 9.05 14.84
C ASN A 155 17.72 7.63 14.45
N PHE A 156 17.21 7.48 13.23
CA PHE A 156 16.90 6.17 12.65
C PHE A 156 17.08 6.16 11.13
N LEU A 157 17.20 4.95 10.59
CA LEU A 157 17.07 4.65 9.18
C LEU A 157 15.77 3.88 8.94
N LEU A 158 14.98 4.32 7.97
CA LEU A 158 13.87 3.57 7.42
C LEU A 158 14.24 3.16 5.99
N ALA A 159 14.30 1.86 5.73
CA ALA A 159 14.57 1.32 4.41
C ALA A 159 13.42 0.39 3.99
N GLN A 160 13.03 0.46 2.72
CA GLN A 160 12.00 -0.37 2.15
C GLN A 160 12.45 -0.92 0.80
N GLY A 161 12.24 -2.22 0.60
CA GLY A 161 12.36 -2.88 -0.71
C GLY A 161 11.00 -3.43 -1.11
N VAL A 162 10.60 -3.23 -2.37
CA VAL A 162 9.34 -3.74 -2.92
C VAL A 162 9.66 -4.51 -4.19
N PHE A 163 9.13 -5.71 -4.31
CA PHE A 163 9.25 -6.61 -5.45
C PHE A 163 7.85 -6.90 -5.96
N ASP A 164 7.43 -6.26 -7.04
CA ASP A 164 6.09 -6.38 -7.60
C ASP A 164 6.12 -7.11 -8.96
N LEU A 165 5.30 -8.16 -9.08
CA LEU A 165 4.97 -8.82 -10.34
C LEU A 165 3.61 -8.31 -10.84
N ASN A 166 3.66 -7.46 -11.86
CA ASN A 166 2.51 -6.75 -12.42
C ASN A 166 2.22 -7.21 -13.85
N GLY A 167 1.00 -7.63 -14.12
CA GLY A 167 0.57 -7.95 -15.48
C GLY A 167 -0.86 -8.43 -15.59
N ASP A 168 -1.19 -8.99 -16.75
CA ASP A 168 -2.50 -9.52 -17.11
C ASP A 168 -2.61 -11.05 -16.91
N TYR A 169 -1.84 -11.62 -15.98
CA TYR A 169 -1.86 -13.06 -15.70
C TYR A 169 -3.07 -13.48 -14.84
N PHE A 170 -3.29 -14.79 -14.69
CA PHE A 170 -4.31 -15.35 -13.79
C PHE A 170 -3.64 -16.29 -12.78
N LEU A 171 -4.21 -16.43 -11.58
CA LEU A 171 -3.78 -17.48 -10.66
C LEU A 171 -4.31 -18.85 -11.14
N PRO A 172 -3.50 -19.93 -11.12
CA PRO A 172 -2.11 -20.03 -10.62
C PRO A 172 -1.02 -19.77 -11.69
N ASN A 173 -1.40 -19.44 -12.92
CA ASN A 173 -0.47 -19.21 -14.04
C ASN A 173 0.17 -17.82 -13.96
N PHE A 174 1.16 -17.68 -13.06
CA PHE A 174 1.91 -16.44 -12.91
C PHE A 174 2.70 -16.10 -14.17
N GLN A 175 2.91 -14.80 -14.36
CA GLN A 175 3.90 -14.30 -15.30
C GLN A 175 5.32 -14.64 -14.84
N SER A 176 6.27 -14.71 -15.79
CA SER A 176 7.68 -14.94 -15.48
C SER A 176 8.21 -13.93 -14.44
N LEU A 177 8.95 -14.44 -13.45
CA LEU A 177 9.62 -13.64 -12.42
C LEU A 177 10.68 -12.68 -12.99
N SER A 178 11.15 -12.90 -14.23
CA SER A 178 12.06 -11.97 -14.92
C SER A 178 11.49 -10.56 -15.09
N TYR A 179 10.16 -10.41 -15.01
CA TYR A 179 9.47 -9.12 -15.11
C TYR A 179 9.22 -8.45 -13.75
N THR A 180 9.77 -9.00 -12.66
CA THR A 180 9.60 -8.46 -11.31
C THR A 180 10.22 -7.05 -11.23
N ARG A 181 9.44 -6.10 -10.71
CA ARG A 181 9.84 -4.71 -10.52
C ARG A 181 10.36 -4.49 -9.13
N PHE A 182 11.62 -4.06 -9.05
CA PHE A 182 12.26 -3.73 -7.78
C PHE A 182 12.25 -2.23 -7.52
N SER A 183 11.51 -1.79 -6.49
CA SER A 183 11.58 -0.44 -5.94
C SER A 183 12.31 -0.44 -4.61
N ALA A 184 13.07 0.62 -4.33
CA ALA A 184 13.81 0.76 -3.08
C ALA A 184 13.68 2.20 -2.56
N THR A 185 13.43 2.33 -1.27
CA THR A 185 13.35 3.64 -0.59
C THR A 185 14.23 3.60 0.65
N ALA A 186 15.01 4.66 0.87
CA ALA A 186 15.80 4.84 2.08
C ALA A 186 15.60 6.26 2.61
N VAL A 187 15.26 6.38 3.89
CA VAL A 187 15.00 7.63 4.59
C VAL A 187 15.82 7.66 5.86
N TYR A 188 16.66 8.67 6.02
CA TYR A 188 17.30 8.97 7.28
C TYR A 188 16.42 9.96 8.04
N GLY A 189 16.10 9.64 9.30
CA GLY A 189 15.11 10.39 10.06
C GLY A 189 15.52 10.73 11.47
N TRP A 190 14.80 11.69 12.01
CA TRP A 190 14.91 12.21 13.36
C TRP A 190 13.56 12.08 14.08
N LYS A 191 13.57 11.42 15.24
CA LYS A 191 12.47 11.45 16.21
C LYS A 191 12.79 12.49 17.27
N LYS A 192 12.20 13.68 17.17
CA LYS A 192 12.49 14.79 18.09
C LYS A 192 11.88 14.57 19.47
N HIS A 193 10.68 14.00 19.50
CA HIS A 193 9.93 13.63 20.69
C HIS A 193 8.84 12.62 20.27
N ASP A 194 8.07 12.09 21.22
CA ASP A 194 7.07 11.05 20.94
C ASP A 194 5.89 11.45 20.05
N ARG A 195 5.82 12.73 19.67
CA ARG A 195 4.78 13.26 18.79
C ARG A 195 5.30 13.71 17.43
N LEU A 196 6.61 13.70 17.19
CA LEU A 196 7.18 14.19 15.94
C LEU A 196 8.34 13.32 15.47
N MET A 197 8.17 12.81 14.26
CA MET A 197 9.18 12.08 13.52
C MET A 197 9.21 12.61 12.09
N TYR A 198 10.38 13.00 11.61
CA TYR A 198 10.55 13.43 10.23
C TYR A 198 11.85 12.87 9.64
N GLY A 199 11.98 12.87 8.32
CA GLY A 199 13.20 12.38 7.68
C GLY A 199 13.25 12.68 6.20
N PHE A 200 14.46 12.63 5.65
CA PHE A 200 14.72 12.88 4.23
C PHE A 200 15.36 11.64 3.63
N GLY A 201 15.04 11.38 2.37
CA GLY A 201 15.44 10.17 1.70
C GLY A 201 15.31 10.24 0.20
N LEU A 202 15.59 9.10 -0.41
CA LEU A 202 15.46 8.89 -1.84
C LEU A 202 14.69 7.59 -2.08
N SER A 203 13.87 7.59 -3.13
CA SER A 203 13.16 6.41 -3.59
C SER A 203 13.42 6.19 -5.07
N ARG A 204 13.91 5.00 -5.41
CA ARG A 204 13.84 4.45 -6.76
C ARG A 204 12.51 3.70 -6.88
N THR A 205 11.57 4.21 -7.67
CA THR A 205 10.19 3.73 -7.73
C THR A 205 9.63 3.70 -9.15
N TYR A 206 8.59 2.89 -9.37
CA TYR A 206 7.79 2.84 -10.60
C TYR A 206 6.41 3.49 -10.45
N ARG A 207 6.14 4.18 -9.33
CA ARG A 207 4.81 4.75 -9.00
C ARG A 207 4.30 5.82 -9.95
N VAL A 208 5.17 6.39 -10.78
CA VAL A 208 4.80 7.38 -11.83
C VAL A 208 4.70 6.70 -13.20
N GLY A 209 4.40 5.40 -13.23
CA GLY A 209 4.37 4.58 -14.45
C GLY A 209 5.75 4.09 -14.89
N GLU A 210 6.80 4.88 -14.67
CA GLU A 210 8.18 4.61 -15.10
C GLU A 210 9.16 4.56 -13.93
N GLN A 211 10.35 3.99 -14.19
CA GLN A 211 11.44 4.02 -13.22
C GLN A 211 11.88 5.46 -12.98
N ASN A 212 11.76 5.92 -11.74
CA ASN A 212 12.13 7.26 -11.34
C ASN A 212 12.90 7.24 -10.02
N ILE A 213 13.78 8.22 -9.84
CA ILE A 213 14.44 8.49 -8.56
C ILE A 213 13.91 9.82 -8.04
N ILE A 214 13.17 9.77 -6.92
CA ILE A 214 12.51 10.94 -6.35
C ILE A 214 12.97 11.17 -4.91
N PRO A 215 13.07 12.45 -4.47
CA PRO A 215 13.23 12.75 -3.07
C PRO A 215 12.00 12.31 -2.28
N VAL A 216 12.23 11.80 -1.07
CA VAL A 216 11.18 11.38 -0.14
C VAL A 216 11.31 12.14 1.17
N PHE A 217 10.18 12.63 1.67
CA PHE A 217 10.10 13.28 2.97
C PHE A 217 9.10 12.54 3.86
N LEU A 218 9.61 11.93 4.94
CA LEU A 218 8.81 11.35 6.00
C LEU A 218 8.40 12.45 6.97
N TYR A 219 7.11 12.54 7.30
CA TYR A 219 6.61 13.44 8.33
C TYR A 219 5.41 12.83 9.04
N ASN A 220 5.64 12.41 10.29
CA ASN A 220 4.64 11.91 11.19
C ASN A 220 4.55 12.83 12.40
N TYR A 221 3.37 13.41 12.60
CA TYR A 221 3.13 14.36 13.68
C TYR A 221 1.81 14.07 14.39
N THR A 222 1.76 14.28 15.71
CA THR A 222 0.54 14.22 16.50
C THR A 222 0.43 15.50 17.32
N ALA A 223 -0.71 16.20 17.21
CA ALA A 223 -0.95 17.43 17.94
C ALA A 223 -0.95 17.19 19.47
N PRO A 224 -0.64 18.20 20.31
CA PRO A 224 -0.70 18.06 21.76
C PRO A 224 -2.06 17.59 22.28
N SER A 225 -3.16 17.98 21.60
CA SER A 225 -4.52 17.55 21.91
C SER A 225 -4.80 16.08 21.60
N ARG A 226 -3.87 15.36 20.93
CA ARG A 226 -3.99 13.97 20.43
C ARG A 226 -5.15 13.71 19.46
N LYS A 227 -5.93 14.75 19.15
CA LYS A 227 -7.11 14.74 18.31
C LYS A 227 -6.78 14.79 16.82
N TRP A 228 -5.65 15.38 16.48
CA TRP A 228 -5.20 15.58 15.11
C TRP A 228 -3.78 15.07 14.93
N GLY A 229 -3.48 14.56 13.75
CA GLY A 229 -2.14 14.16 13.36
C GLY A 229 -1.94 14.25 11.86
N VAL A 230 -0.69 14.09 11.44
CA VAL A 230 -0.28 14.00 10.05
C VAL A 230 0.54 12.74 9.89
N GLU A 231 0.24 11.97 8.84
CA GLU A 231 0.98 10.79 8.46
C GLU A 231 1.37 10.90 6.99
N SER A 232 2.65 11.15 6.73
CA SER A 232 3.12 11.49 5.39
C SER A 232 4.44 10.83 5.04
N ILE A 233 4.51 10.36 3.80
CA ILE A 233 5.72 9.98 3.08
C ILE A 233 5.60 10.67 1.72
N PHE A 234 5.92 11.96 1.69
CA PHE A 234 5.79 12.79 0.50
C PHE A 234 6.86 12.42 -0.54
N PRO A 235 6.55 12.41 -1.85
CA PRO A 235 5.24 12.71 -2.43
C PRO A 235 4.29 11.50 -2.48
N ALA A 236 4.73 10.29 -2.14
CA ALA A 236 3.95 9.06 -2.33
C ALA A 236 2.56 9.08 -1.63
N ARG A 237 2.47 9.64 -0.42
CA ARG A 237 1.20 9.83 0.28
C ARG A 237 1.29 10.88 1.38
N ALA A 238 0.19 11.55 1.66
CA ALA A 238 0.04 12.39 2.83
C ALA A 238 -1.40 12.33 3.34
N ASN A 239 -1.58 12.10 4.63
CA ASN A 239 -2.88 12.06 5.28
C ASN A 239 -2.89 12.97 6.51
N VAL A 240 -3.94 13.77 6.65
CA VAL A 240 -4.34 14.38 7.91
C VAL A 240 -5.26 13.40 8.63
N ARG A 241 -4.89 13.03 9.84
CA ARG A 241 -5.64 12.13 10.72
C ARG A 241 -6.46 12.92 11.74
N ARG A 242 -7.72 12.54 11.91
CA ARG A 242 -8.57 12.90 13.05
C ARG A 242 -8.79 11.66 13.91
N THR A 243 -8.37 11.72 15.16
CA THR A 243 -8.61 10.67 16.17
C THR A 243 -9.83 11.04 17.00
N PHE A 244 -10.93 10.29 16.85
CA PHE A 244 -12.14 10.48 17.68
C PHE A 244 -11.99 9.78 19.03
N ASN A 245 -11.49 8.55 18.99
CA ASN A 245 -11.11 7.74 20.14
C ASN A 245 -10.07 6.68 19.67
N THR A 246 -9.57 5.84 20.59
CA THR A 246 -8.57 4.81 20.29
C THR A 246 -9.05 3.74 19.30
N ARG A 247 -10.36 3.67 19.03
CA ARG A 247 -11.02 2.68 18.17
C ARG A 247 -11.63 3.29 16.91
N THR A 248 -11.53 4.60 16.71
CA THR A 248 -12.22 5.31 15.62
C THR A 248 -11.35 6.45 15.10
N LEU A 249 -10.96 6.34 13.83
CA LEU A 249 -10.07 7.25 13.13
C LEU A 249 -10.71 7.71 11.83
N ALA A 250 -10.44 8.95 11.43
CA ALA A 250 -10.71 9.41 10.08
C ALA A 250 -9.45 10.01 9.48
N PHE A 251 -9.31 9.89 8.16
CA PHE A 251 -8.19 10.43 7.41
C PHE A 251 -8.71 11.18 6.20
N PHE A 252 -8.06 12.28 5.88
CA PHE A 252 -8.21 12.97 4.62
C PHE A 252 -6.85 13.21 4.01
N GLY A 253 -6.68 12.89 2.73
CA GLY A 253 -5.38 12.97 2.11
C GLY A 253 -5.35 12.41 0.71
N TYR A 254 -4.16 12.04 0.28
CA TYR A 254 -3.96 11.44 -1.03
C TYR A 254 -2.92 10.31 -1.00
N GLU A 255 -3.00 9.43 -1.99
CA GLU A 255 -1.99 8.42 -2.29
C GLU A 255 -1.72 8.36 -3.79
N LEU A 256 -0.44 8.28 -4.15
CA LEU A 256 0.02 7.98 -5.49
C LEU A 256 0.12 6.46 -5.66
N GLU A 257 -0.74 5.93 -6.53
CA GLU A 257 -0.69 4.56 -6.98
C GLU A 257 -0.20 4.53 -8.41
N GLY A 258 0.80 3.70 -8.70
CA GLY A 258 1.20 3.48 -10.08
C GLY A 258 2.12 2.30 -10.20
N GLN A 259 1.98 1.61 -11.33
CA GLN A 259 2.66 0.37 -11.62
C GLN A 259 2.81 0.23 -13.13
N THR A 260 3.82 -0.53 -13.53
CA THR A 260 4.01 -0.98 -14.90
C THR A 260 3.47 -2.39 -15.02
N TYR A 261 2.44 -2.60 -15.83
CA TYR A 261 1.84 -3.91 -16.07
C TYR A 261 2.32 -4.49 -17.39
N ARG A 262 2.85 -5.70 -17.39
CA ARG A 262 3.12 -6.40 -18.64
C ARG A 262 1.81 -6.90 -19.25
N MET A 263 1.62 -6.64 -20.53
CA MET A 263 0.55 -7.20 -21.33
C MET A 263 1.11 -8.42 -22.08
N THR A 264 0.48 -9.58 -21.90
CA THR A 264 0.95 -10.83 -22.51
C THR A 264 0.20 -11.07 -23.81
N SER A 265 0.96 -11.27 -24.88
CA SER A 265 0.42 -11.62 -26.19
C SER A 265 -0.66 -10.65 -26.70
N LEU A 266 -0.38 -9.34 -26.62
CA LEU A 266 -1.25 -8.33 -27.19
C LEU A 266 -1.11 -8.37 -28.72
N GLU A 267 -2.24 -8.42 -29.44
CA GLU A 267 -2.25 -8.35 -30.90
C GLU A 267 -1.99 -6.91 -31.31
N GLY A 268 -0.82 -6.66 -31.90
CA GLY A 268 -0.42 -5.38 -32.47
C GLY A 268 -0.31 -5.43 -33.99
N GLU A 269 0.15 -4.33 -34.59
CA GLU A 269 0.24 -4.17 -36.06
C GLU A 269 1.13 -5.22 -36.74
N GLN A 270 2.30 -5.52 -36.18
CA GLN A 270 3.25 -6.50 -36.74
C GLN A 270 3.12 -7.90 -36.15
N GLY A 271 1.99 -8.18 -35.48
CA GLY A 271 1.71 -9.45 -34.82
C GLY A 271 1.72 -9.34 -33.29
N VAL A 272 2.00 -10.45 -32.63
CA VAL A 272 1.91 -10.56 -31.17
C VAL A 272 3.07 -9.83 -30.51
N VAL A 273 2.77 -8.76 -29.78
CA VAL A 273 3.72 -7.99 -28.98
C VAL A 273 3.47 -8.20 -27.49
N ASN A 274 4.49 -7.92 -26.67
CA ASN A 274 4.37 -7.95 -25.22
C ASN A 274 4.73 -6.58 -24.65
N PRO A 275 3.85 -5.58 -24.75
CA PRO A 275 4.15 -4.24 -24.27
C PRO A 275 3.90 -4.10 -22.76
N GLU A 276 4.24 -2.92 -22.25
CA GLU A 276 4.08 -2.54 -20.85
C GLU A 276 3.06 -1.40 -20.72
N LEU A 277 1.96 -1.65 -20.03
CA LEU A 277 0.97 -0.64 -19.67
C LEU A 277 1.47 0.14 -18.44
N ARG A 278 1.78 1.42 -18.66
CA ARG A 278 2.21 2.40 -17.68
C ARG A 278 0.96 3.04 -17.06
N ARG A 279 0.63 2.64 -15.83
CA ARG A 279 -0.49 3.22 -15.07
C ARG A 279 0.02 4.05 -13.91
N SER A 280 -0.45 5.28 -13.79
CA SER A 280 -0.24 6.14 -12.63
C SER A 280 -1.50 6.94 -12.33
N GLU A 281 -1.92 6.93 -11.07
CA GLU A 281 -3.11 7.59 -10.57
C GLU A 281 -2.86 8.24 -9.21
N LEU A 282 -3.49 9.40 -9.03
CA LEU A 282 -3.56 10.11 -7.76
C LEU A 282 -4.94 9.85 -7.15
N ARG A 283 -4.96 9.17 -6.00
CA ARG A 283 -6.19 8.92 -5.24
C ARG A 283 -6.33 9.95 -4.14
N ILE A 284 -7.23 10.91 -4.31
CA ILE A 284 -7.64 11.85 -3.26
C ILE A 284 -8.77 11.19 -2.48
N ARG A 285 -8.64 11.04 -1.17
CA ARG A 285 -9.52 10.16 -0.40
C ARG A 285 -9.83 10.62 1.00
N PHE A 286 -11.03 10.25 1.41
CA PHE A 286 -11.46 10.20 2.79
C PHE A 286 -11.49 8.73 3.23
N THR A 287 -10.89 8.44 4.39
CA THR A 287 -10.88 7.10 4.98
C THR A 287 -11.47 7.16 6.38
N PHE A 288 -12.44 6.31 6.66
CA PHE A 288 -12.99 6.11 8.00
C PHE A 288 -12.65 4.71 8.48
N GLU A 289 -12.04 4.61 9.66
CA GLU A 289 -11.64 3.34 10.25
C GLU A 289 -12.23 3.18 11.65
N ARG A 290 -12.74 1.98 11.93
CA ARG A 290 -13.34 1.67 13.23
C ARG A 290 -13.06 0.23 13.65
N SER A 291 -12.69 0.03 14.90
CA SER A 291 -12.65 -1.31 15.53
C SER A 291 -14.08 -1.84 15.67
N LEU A 292 -14.33 -3.02 15.09
CA LEU A 292 -15.57 -3.77 15.28
C LEU A 292 -15.50 -4.56 16.59
N LYS A 293 -14.39 -5.29 16.77
CA LYS A 293 -14.11 -6.09 17.95
C LYS A 293 -12.59 -6.26 18.08
N ASP A 294 -12.04 -5.85 19.21
CA ASP A 294 -10.61 -5.95 19.54
C ASP A 294 -9.71 -5.51 18.36
N PHE A 295 -9.01 -6.46 17.75
CA PHE A 295 -8.05 -6.26 16.67
C PHE A 295 -8.69 -6.29 15.26
N VAL A 296 -9.99 -6.54 15.14
CA VAL A 296 -10.71 -6.56 13.86
C VAL A 296 -11.32 -5.19 13.59
N TRP A 297 -10.84 -4.54 12.53
CA TRP A 297 -11.20 -3.18 12.13
C TRP A 297 -11.81 -3.16 10.73
N ILE A 298 -12.87 -2.37 10.58
CA ILE A 298 -13.39 -2.02 9.26
C ILE A 298 -12.77 -0.70 8.80
N SER A 299 -12.40 -0.63 7.53
CA SER A 299 -11.93 0.58 6.86
C SER A 299 -12.80 0.83 5.65
N MET A 300 -13.37 2.03 5.56
CA MET A 300 -14.16 2.49 4.43
C MET A 300 -13.45 3.69 3.82
N GLN A 301 -13.17 3.65 2.53
CA GLN A 301 -12.55 4.73 1.79
C GLN A 301 -13.47 5.16 0.65
N ALA A 302 -13.53 6.46 0.41
CA ALA A 302 -14.21 7.03 -0.75
C ALA A 302 -13.41 8.23 -1.26
N GLY A 303 -13.41 8.44 -2.57
CA GLY A 303 -12.60 9.51 -3.13
C GLY A 303 -12.65 9.64 -4.64
N LEU A 304 -11.76 10.49 -5.14
CA LEU A 304 -11.52 10.74 -6.56
C LEU A 304 -10.21 10.05 -6.98
N ARG A 305 -10.28 9.23 -8.02
CA ARG A 305 -9.14 8.70 -8.76
C ARG A 305 -8.86 9.64 -9.93
N TYR A 306 -7.85 10.48 -9.76
CA TYR A 306 -7.32 11.32 -10.82
C TYR A 306 -6.30 10.53 -11.64
N ASN A 307 -6.54 10.38 -12.94
CA ASN A 307 -5.62 9.67 -13.82
C ASN A 307 -4.44 10.56 -14.19
N TRP A 308 -3.21 10.08 -14.01
CA TRP A 308 -2.02 10.78 -14.45
C TRP A 308 -1.47 10.20 -15.75
N ALA A 309 -1.33 8.88 -15.83
CA ALA A 309 -0.80 8.19 -17.00
C ALA A 309 -1.48 6.84 -17.21
N PHE A 310 -1.78 6.51 -18.46
CA PHE A 310 -2.36 5.24 -18.88
C PHE A 310 -1.84 4.80 -20.25
N ASN A 311 -0.51 4.86 -20.45
CA ASN A 311 0.11 4.70 -21.76
C ASN A 311 0.69 3.30 -21.96
N LEU A 312 0.81 2.86 -23.21
CA LEU A 312 1.48 1.62 -23.59
C LEU A 312 2.91 1.90 -24.04
N ASP A 313 3.85 1.08 -23.61
CA ASP A 313 5.28 1.26 -23.84
C ASP A 313 5.93 -0.04 -24.31
N ASP A 314 7.01 0.04 -25.09
CA ASP A 314 7.76 -1.13 -25.57
C ASP A 314 8.64 -1.71 -24.44
N GLY A 315 9.18 -0.88 -23.54
CA GLY A 315 9.98 -1.39 -22.43
C GLY A 315 10.66 -0.34 -21.54
N ASN A 316 11.66 -0.80 -20.79
CA ASN A 316 12.27 -0.10 -19.65
C ASN A 316 13.30 0.96 -19.99
N GLY A 317 12.91 1.95 -20.80
CA GLY A 317 13.68 3.19 -20.87
C GLY A 317 13.54 3.98 -19.56
N PHE A 318 14.65 4.40 -18.95
CA PHE A 318 14.61 5.52 -18.01
C PHE A 318 14.45 6.79 -18.85
N ARG A 319 13.23 7.33 -18.95
CA ARG A 319 12.96 8.52 -19.77
C ARG A 319 13.31 9.82 -19.05
N GLY A 320 13.55 9.81 -17.74
CA GLY A 320 13.94 11.00 -16.98
C GLY A 320 12.95 12.17 -17.17
N PHE A 321 13.44 13.33 -17.60
CA PHE A 321 12.62 14.47 -18.05
C PHE A 321 12.48 14.55 -19.59
N GLY A 322 12.82 13.48 -20.29
CA GLY A 322 12.76 13.38 -21.74
C GLY A 322 11.33 13.28 -22.27
N SER A 323 11.17 13.62 -23.54
CA SER A 323 9.89 13.64 -24.26
C SER A 323 9.76 12.45 -25.23
N ASP A 324 10.37 11.31 -24.91
CA ASP A 324 10.28 10.15 -25.80
C ASP A 324 8.80 9.74 -25.93
N PRO A 325 8.30 9.49 -27.15
CA PRO A 325 6.91 9.11 -27.36
C PRO A 325 6.64 7.69 -26.86
N TYR A 326 5.45 7.47 -26.29
CA TYR A 326 4.99 6.12 -25.95
C TYR A 326 4.62 5.32 -27.20
N LEU A 327 4.56 3.99 -27.09
CA LEU A 327 4.08 3.14 -28.18
C LEU A 327 2.61 3.45 -28.51
N LEU A 328 1.81 3.70 -27.48
CA LEU A 328 0.44 4.15 -27.60
C LEU A 328 0.10 5.09 -26.44
N GLU A 329 -0.29 6.31 -26.77
CA GLU A 329 -0.73 7.32 -25.80
C GLU A 329 -2.24 7.21 -25.61
N ASN A 330 -2.68 6.98 -24.37
CA ASN A 330 -4.09 6.89 -24.05
C ASN A 330 -4.47 7.91 -22.99
N THR A 331 -5.71 8.36 -23.05
CA THR A 331 -6.30 9.21 -22.02
C THR A 331 -7.41 8.45 -21.32
N LEU A 332 -7.18 8.12 -20.05
CA LEU A 332 -8.22 7.58 -19.17
C LEU A 332 -8.80 8.73 -18.33
N SER A 333 -10.12 8.90 -18.34
CA SER A 333 -10.77 9.92 -17.54
C SER A 333 -10.69 9.62 -16.04
N ASN A 334 -10.93 10.64 -15.23
CA ASN A 334 -11.03 10.50 -13.79
C ASN A 334 -12.28 9.70 -13.42
N ALA A 335 -12.24 9.02 -12.27
CA ALA A 335 -13.36 8.25 -11.75
C ALA A 335 -13.52 8.49 -10.25
N PHE A 336 -14.74 8.37 -9.73
CA PHE A 336 -14.92 8.20 -8.30
C PHE A 336 -14.61 6.75 -7.92
N TYR A 337 -14.17 6.55 -6.68
CA TYR A 337 -13.94 5.21 -6.17
C TYR A 337 -14.39 5.06 -4.73
N ALA A 338 -14.70 3.82 -4.36
CA ALA A 338 -14.96 3.40 -3.00
C ALA A 338 -14.19 2.10 -2.71
N ASN A 339 -13.70 1.96 -1.49
CA ASN A 339 -13.06 0.75 -1.02
C ASN A 339 -13.59 0.39 0.37
N VAL A 340 -13.89 -0.89 0.58
CA VAL A 340 -14.22 -1.40 1.92
C VAL A 340 -13.27 -2.55 2.23
N SER A 341 -12.67 -2.52 3.41
CA SER A 341 -11.78 -3.60 3.87
C SER A 341 -12.01 -3.98 5.31
N ILE A 342 -11.81 -5.27 5.60
CA ILE A 342 -11.70 -5.82 6.94
C ILE A 342 -10.21 -6.06 7.21
N ASN A 343 -9.74 -5.59 8.36
CA ASN A 343 -8.33 -5.54 8.69
C ASN A 343 -8.12 -6.13 10.09
N LEU A 344 -7.18 -7.06 10.21
CA LEU A 344 -6.62 -7.44 11.50
C LEU A 344 -5.47 -6.49 11.80
N VAL A 345 -5.57 -5.70 12.86
CA VAL A 345 -4.54 -4.72 13.23
C VAL A 345 -3.64 -5.21 14.35
N SER A 346 -2.46 -4.62 14.46
CA SER A 346 -1.57 -4.86 15.60
C SER A 346 -2.24 -4.44 16.91
N PRO A 347 -2.08 -5.23 17.99
CA PRO A 347 -2.55 -4.86 19.32
C PRO A 347 -2.08 -3.50 19.83
#